data_AF-A0A3P7ZTG8-F1
#
_entry.id   AF-A0A3P7ZTG8-F1
#
_cell.length_a   1.000
_cell.length_b   1.000
_cell.length_c   1.000
_cell.angle_alpha   90.00
_cell.angle_beta   90.00
_cell.angle_gamma   90.00
#
_symmetry.space_group_name_H-M   'P 1'
#
loop_
_entity.id
_entity.type
_entity.pdbx_description
1 polymer ?
#
loop_
_entity_poly.entity_id
_entity_poly.type
_entity_poly.pdbx_seq_one_letter_code
_entity_poly.pdbx_strand_id
1 'polypeptide(L)'
;MFQIDLNGYEKAKEEAQIRSQSRKCTGGSIVDLDVHALAELKSKNISVTDDSDKFVYTSDLNGNYVFPDSEATVLAIRYENKFVTEFSILDIQCRGGYILHIGTLHGKLNVGSRVLLSLDTVRRTALMRNHTGTHVLNFALRELVDESEQKGSLVAPDRLRFDFTAKVKI
;
A
#
# COMPACT_ATOMS: atom_id res chain seq x y z
N MET A 1 1.50 39.69 -28.92
CA MET A 1 1.89 38.35 -29.40
C MET A 1 2.34 37.56 -28.19
N PHE A 2 1.61 36.51 -27.80
CA PHE A 2 1.99 35.73 -26.61
C PHE A 2 3.09 34.74 -27.03
N GLN A 3 4.27 34.87 -26.43
CA GLN A 3 5.42 34.02 -26.71
C GLN A 3 5.46 32.92 -25.65
N ILE A 4 5.47 31.66 -26.08
CA ILE A 4 5.51 30.50 -25.18
C ILE A 4 6.94 30.36 -24.65
N ASP A 5 7.10 30.39 -23.33
CA ASP A 5 8.38 30.14 -22.67
C ASP A 5 8.72 28.65 -22.68
N LEU A 6 9.33 28.22 -23.79
CA LEU A 6 9.81 26.86 -23.99
C LEU A 6 10.88 26.46 -22.96
N ASN A 7 11.75 27.39 -22.54
CA ASN A 7 12.76 27.11 -21.52
C ASN A 7 12.14 26.88 -20.14
N GLY A 8 11.15 27.69 -19.76
CA GLY A 8 10.38 27.49 -18.53
C GLY A 8 9.63 26.15 -18.52
N TYR A 9 9.04 25.76 -19.66
CA TYR A 9 8.39 24.47 -19.85
C TYR A 9 9.37 23.29 -19.72
N GLU A 10 10.51 23.33 -20.40
CA GLU A 10 11.51 22.25 -20.36
C GLU A 10 12.11 22.07 -18.96
N LYS A 11 12.44 23.18 -18.28
CA LYS A 11 12.91 23.15 -16.89
C LYS A 11 11.86 22.55 -15.95
N ALA A 12 10.60 22.95 -16.05
CA ALA A 12 9.53 22.42 -15.21
C ALA A 12 9.30 20.91 -15.46
N LYS A 13 9.43 20.46 -16.72
CA LYS A 13 9.37 19.05 -17.12
C LYS A 13 10.52 18.25 -16.52
N GLU A 14 11.75 18.76 -16.59
CA GLU A 14 12.93 18.11 -15.99
C GLU A 14 12.81 18.01 -14.47
N GLU A 15 12.41 19.08 -13.77
CA GLU A 15 12.17 19.04 -12.32
C GLU A 15 11.03 18.07 -11.94
N ALA A 16 9.97 17.96 -12.76
CA ALA A 16 8.92 16.97 -12.54
C ALA A 16 9.44 15.53 -12.74
N GLN A 17 10.30 15.32 -13.74
CA GLN A 17 10.90 14.03 -14.02
C GLN A 17 11.88 13.61 -12.91
N ILE A 18 12.73 14.52 -12.42
CA ILE A 18 13.59 14.30 -11.25
C ILE A 18 12.76 13.99 -9.99
N ARG A 19 11.67 14.72 -9.73
CA ARG A 19 10.76 14.43 -8.60
C ARG A 19 10.04 13.07 -8.72
N SER A 20 9.85 12.56 -9.94
CA SER A 20 9.29 11.22 -10.18
C SER A 20 10.33 10.10 -10.05
N GLN A 21 11.60 10.40 -10.33
CA GLN A 21 12.71 9.47 -10.19
C GLN A 21 13.12 9.34 -8.72
N SER A 22 12.64 8.28 -8.09
CA SER A 22 12.90 7.89 -6.70
C SER A 22 12.35 8.83 -5.63
N ARG A 23 11.19 8.44 -5.10
CA ARG A 23 10.79 8.75 -3.73
C ARG A 23 11.68 7.94 -2.77
N LYS A 24 12.97 8.25 -2.68
CA LYS A 24 13.85 7.73 -1.62
C LYS A 24 13.37 8.31 -0.30
N CYS A 25 12.89 7.46 0.61
CA CYS A 25 12.61 7.85 1.98
C CYS A 25 13.89 8.39 2.62
N THR A 26 13.84 9.62 3.11
CA THR A 26 15.00 10.32 3.67
C THR A 26 15.39 9.69 5.02
N GLY A 27 16.63 9.20 5.13
CA GLY A 27 17.28 9.01 6.43
C GLY A 27 17.07 7.68 7.18
N GLY A 28 16.44 6.67 6.56
CA GLY A 28 16.41 5.31 7.09
C GLY A 28 17.15 4.32 6.18
N SER A 29 17.71 3.26 6.76
CA SER A 29 18.10 2.08 5.99
C SER A 29 16.86 1.54 5.26
N ILE A 30 16.91 1.49 3.93
CA ILE A 30 15.79 0.99 3.12
C ILE A 30 15.66 -0.51 3.40
N VAL A 31 14.64 -0.88 4.17
CA VAL A 31 14.24 -2.28 4.39
C VAL A 31 13.41 -2.72 3.19
N ASP A 32 14.08 -3.19 2.14
CA ASP A 32 13.45 -3.78 0.95
C ASP A 32 13.87 -5.26 0.83
N LEU A 33 13.00 -6.08 0.26
CA LEU A 33 13.23 -7.51 0.07
C LEU A 33 13.91 -7.71 -1.29
N ASP A 34 15.23 -7.54 -1.32
CA ASP A 34 16.01 -7.64 -2.55
C ASP A 34 16.14 -9.08 -3.09
N VAL A 35 16.80 -9.22 -4.25
CA VAL A 35 16.96 -10.51 -4.93
C VAL A 35 17.76 -11.53 -4.08
N HIS A 36 18.71 -11.07 -3.26
CA HIS A 36 19.49 -11.94 -2.39
C HIS A 36 18.68 -12.38 -1.16
N ALA A 37 17.93 -11.47 -0.53
CA ALA A 37 17.01 -11.79 0.56
C ALA A 37 15.93 -12.79 0.11
N LEU A 38 15.34 -12.59 -1.08
CA LEU A 38 14.38 -13.52 -1.68
C LEU A 38 14.98 -14.91 -1.95
N ALA A 39 16.25 -14.97 -2.36
CA ALA A 39 16.95 -16.25 -2.56
C ALA A 39 17.24 -16.96 -1.22
N GLU A 40 17.56 -16.20 -0.16
CA GLU A 40 17.79 -16.73 1.19
C GLU A 40 16.51 -17.28 1.84
N LEU A 41 15.37 -16.61 1.68
CA LEU A 41 14.08 -17.12 2.16
C LEU A 41 13.72 -18.46 1.50
N LYS A 42 13.98 -18.58 0.20
CA LYS A 42 13.78 -19.83 -0.55
C LYS A 42 14.74 -20.93 -0.11
N SER A 43 16.03 -20.65 0.10
CA SER A 43 16.99 -21.67 0.57
C SER A 43 16.70 -22.14 2.00
N LYS A 44 16.07 -21.29 2.82
CA LYS A 44 15.54 -21.63 4.15
C LYS A 44 14.18 -22.35 4.14
N ASN A 45 13.60 -22.64 2.98
CA ASN A 45 12.26 -23.24 2.81
C ASN A 45 11.14 -22.46 3.53
N ILE A 46 11.25 -21.14 3.62
CA ILE A 46 10.18 -20.30 4.17
C ILE A 46 9.11 -20.14 3.08
N SER A 47 7.85 -20.45 3.42
CA SER A 47 6.72 -20.29 2.50
C SER A 47 6.34 -18.81 2.34
N VAL A 48 5.77 -18.48 1.17
CA VAL A 48 5.12 -17.18 0.95
C VAL A 48 3.98 -16.95 1.94
N THR A 49 3.60 -15.68 2.14
CA THR A 49 2.53 -15.31 3.07
C THR A 49 1.17 -15.66 2.46
N ASP A 50 0.33 -16.38 3.22
CA ASP A 50 -1.10 -16.46 2.93
C ASP A 50 -1.78 -15.16 3.41
N ASP A 51 -2.36 -14.40 2.50
CA ASP A 51 -3.08 -13.14 2.81
C ASP A 51 -4.61 -13.28 2.72
N SER A 52 -5.14 -14.51 2.66
CA SER A 52 -6.58 -14.79 2.51
C SER A 52 -7.45 -14.13 3.59
N ASP A 53 -6.97 -14.03 4.83
CA ASP A 53 -7.62 -13.35 5.97
C ASP A 53 -7.99 -11.89 5.68
N LYS A 54 -7.26 -11.22 4.78
CA LYS A 54 -7.56 -9.86 4.31
C LYS A 54 -8.93 -9.74 3.62
N PHE A 55 -9.49 -10.85 3.15
CA PHE A 55 -10.81 -10.88 2.51
C PHE A 55 -11.92 -11.36 3.48
N VAL A 56 -11.57 -11.76 4.70
CA VAL A 56 -12.54 -12.15 5.73
C VAL A 56 -13.08 -10.88 6.42
N TYR A 57 -14.33 -10.56 6.11
CA TYR A 57 -15.12 -9.52 6.77
C TYR A 57 -16.61 -9.74 6.47
N THR A 58 -17.48 -9.15 7.28
CA THR A 58 -18.94 -9.16 7.07
C THR A 58 -19.48 -7.74 7.06
N SER A 59 -20.77 -7.57 6.74
CA SER A 59 -21.49 -6.30 6.89
C SER A 59 -22.52 -6.41 8.02
N ASP A 60 -22.58 -5.42 8.90
CA ASP A 60 -23.66 -5.30 9.89
C ASP A 60 -25.00 -4.90 9.22
N LEU A 61 -26.07 -4.82 10.03
CA LEU A 61 -27.41 -4.40 9.58
C LEU A 61 -27.47 -2.95 9.05
N ASN A 62 -26.44 -2.14 9.32
CA ASN A 62 -26.32 -0.75 8.88
C ASN A 62 -25.38 -0.61 7.65
N GLY A 63 -24.80 -1.71 7.15
CA GLY A 63 -23.84 -1.72 6.05
C GLY A 63 -22.40 -1.37 6.44
N ASN A 64 -22.06 -1.33 7.74
CA ASN A 64 -20.69 -1.16 8.20
C ASN A 64 -19.90 -2.46 8.05
N TYR A 65 -18.62 -2.37 7.67
CA TYR A 65 -17.73 -3.53 7.65
C TYR A 65 -17.35 -3.96 9.07
N VAL A 66 -17.60 -5.23 9.38
CA VAL A 66 -17.17 -5.89 10.61
C VAL A 66 -16.00 -6.80 10.26
N PHE A 67 -14.86 -6.55 10.88
CA PHE A 67 -13.63 -7.32 10.72
C PHE A 67 -13.46 -8.22 11.94
N PRO A 68 -13.25 -9.54 11.78
CA PRO A 68 -12.86 -10.39 12.91
C PRO A 68 -11.43 -10.09 13.34
N ASP A 69 -11.11 -10.38 14.60
CA ASP A 69 -9.72 -10.44 15.07
C ASP A 69 -9.00 -11.60 14.36
N SER A 70 -7.73 -11.41 14.00
CA SER A 70 -6.87 -12.44 13.36
C SER A 70 -5.61 -12.69 14.19
N GLU A 71 -5.22 -13.96 14.32
CA GLU A 71 -4.03 -14.42 15.04
C GLU A 71 -2.88 -14.75 14.08
N ALA A 72 -1.68 -14.20 14.31
CA ALA A 72 -0.46 -14.50 13.54
C ALA A 72 0.71 -14.90 14.46
N THR A 73 1.87 -15.34 13.92
CA THR A 73 2.87 -16.11 14.72
C THR A 73 4.35 -15.66 14.51
N VAL A 74 5.00 -15.04 15.53
CA VAL A 74 6.25 -14.19 15.59
C VAL A 74 7.16 -14.34 16.93
N LEU A 75 8.09 -15.34 17.05
CA LEU A 75 8.73 -16.07 18.23
C LEU A 75 9.51 -15.29 19.38
N ALA A 76 9.37 -13.96 19.59
CA ALA A 76 10.15 -13.02 20.50
C ALA A 76 11.64 -12.50 20.22
N ILE A 77 11.91 -11.41 19.43
CA ILE A 77 13.21 -10.71 19.02
C ILE A 77 14.17 -10.46 20.19
N ARG A 78 15.35 -9.87 20.02
CA ARG A 78 16.17 -9.37 21.13
C ARG A 78 16.80 -8.00 20.86
N TYR A 79 16.42 -6.99 21.64
CA TYR A 79 17.13 -5.71 21.74
C TYR A 79 17.59 -5.46 23.18
N GLU A 80 18.84 -5.02 23.37
CA GLU A 80 19.47 -4.66 24.67
C GLU A 80 19.03 -5.49 25.89
N ASN A 81 18.98 -6.81 25.72
CA ASN A 81 18.51 -7.80 26.71
C ASN A 81 17.03 -7.71 27.20
N LYS A 82 16.20 -6.72 26.83
CA LYS A 82 14.82 -6.50 27.37
C LYS A 82 13.67 -6.87 26.41
N PHE A 83 12.51 -7.32 26.89
CA PHE A 83 11.35 -7.85 26.11
C PHE A 83 10.31 -6.82 25.61
N VAL A 84 9.37 -7.31 24.78
CA VAL A 84 8.32 -6.58 24.04
C VAL A 84 7.05 -6.40 24.82
N THR A 85 6.23 -5.52 24.29
CA THR A 85 4.79 -5.78 24.19
C THR A 85 4.15 -5.42 22.84
N GLU A 86 4.71 -4.48 22.03
CA GLU A 86 4.05 -3.93 20.82
C GLU A 86 4.97 -3.76 19.59
N PHE A 87 4.40 -3.86 18.37
CA PHE A 87 5.03 -3.48 17.09
C PHE A 87 4.06 -2.60 16.28
N SER A 88 4.39 -1.32 16.12
CA SER A 88 3.56 -0.34 15.42
C SER A 88 3.95 -0.27 13.95
N ILE A 89 3.07 -0.79 13.08
CA ILE A 89 3.31 -0.88 11.64
C ILE A 89 3.14 0.51 10.98
N LEU A 90 4.17 0.96 10.27
CA LEU A 90 4.20 2.23 9.54
C LEU A 90 3.96 2.05 8.04
N ASP A 91 4.44 0.94 7.47
CA ASP A 91 4.29 0.59 6.06
C ASP A 91 4.14 -0.93 5.87
N ILE A 92 3.47 -1.35 4.80
CA ILE A 92 3.27 -2.76 4.43
C ILE A 92 3.56 -2.92 2.94
N GLN A 93 4.51 -3.79 2.61
CA GLN A 93 4.93 -4.04 1.23
C GLN A 93 4.73 -5.51 0.86
N CYS A 94 4.39 -5.78 -0.40
CA CYS A 94 4.38 -7.13 -0.96
C CYS A 94 5.54 -7.31 -1.94
N ARG A 95 6.40 -8.29 -1.68
CA ARG A 95 7.61 -8.59 -2.47
C ARG A 95 7.75 -10.10 -2.67
N GLY A 96 7.67 -10.55 -3.92
CA GLY A 96 7.86 -11.98 -4.26
C GLY A 96 6.90 -12.96 -3.58
N GLY A 97 5.72 -12.51 -3.16
CA GLY A 97 4.74 -13.30 -2.39
C GLY A 97 4.84 -13.16 -0.88
N TYR A 98 5.84 -12.43 -0.35
CA TYR A 98 5.96 -12.14 1.07
C TYR A 98 5.34 -10.79 1.41
N ILE A 99 4.59 -10.73 2.51
CA ILE A 99 4.15 -9.47 3.12
C ILE A 99 5.19 -9.03 4.15
N LEU A 100 5.72 -7.83 3.96
CA LEU A 100 6.72 -7.21 4.81
C LEU A 100 6.07 -6.09 5.61
N HIS A 101 5.99 -6.27 6.93
CA HIS A 101 5.52 -5.24 7.86
C HIS A 101 6.72 -4.42 8.35
N ILE A 102 6.74 -3.13 8.01
CA ILE A 102 7.81 -2.20 8.35
C ILE A 102 7.27 -1.24 9.41
N GLY A 103 7.98 -1.08 10.53
CA GLY A 103 7.42 -0.35 11.67
C GLY A 103 8.38 -0.16 12.84
N THR A 104 7.87 0.45 13.91
CA THR A 104 8.60 0.67 15.16
C THR A 104 8.34 -0.47 16.13
N LEU A 105 9.42 -1.06 16.66
CA LEU A 105 9.35 -2.20 17.58
C LEU A 105 9.61 -1.76 19.02
N HIS A 106 8.63 -1.97 19.89
CA HIS A 106 8.72 -1.64 21.31
C HIS A 106 9.19 -2.87 22.11
N GLY A 107 10.36 -3.45 21.73
CA GLY A 107 11.09 -4.53 22.45
C GLY A 107 11.55 -5.77 21.62
N LYS A 108 10.79 -6.89 21.65
CA LYS A 108 11.11 -8.29 21.20
C LYS A 108 9.98 -9.18 20.58
N LEU A 109 9.91 -9.38 19.25
CA LEU A 109 8.98 -10.21 18.43
C LEU A 109 9.66 -11.08 17.26
N ASN A 110 10.13 -12.35 17.44
CA ASN A 110 10.93 -13.24 16.50
C ASN A 110 10.04 -13.89 15.39
N VAL A 111 10.22 -15.18 15.01
CA VAL A 111 9.49 -15.90 13.94
C VAL A 111 8.69 -17.10 14.48
N GLY A 112 7.38 -16.96 14.80
CA GLY A 112 6.48 -18.01 15.38
C GLY A 112 5.89 -17.97 16.86
N SER A 113 5.72 -16.84 17.58
CA SER A 113 4.92 -16.65 18.84
C SER A 113 3.59 -15.99 18.51
N ARG A 114 2.48 -16.37 19.14
CA ARG A 114 1.20 -15.72 18.82
C ARG A 114 1.22 -14.20 19.08
N VAL A 115 0.76 -13.44 18.08
CA VAL A 115 0.49 -12.00 18.15
C VAL A 115 -0.95 -11.76 17.74
N LEU A 116 -1.59 -10.80 18.38
CA LEU A 116 -2.92 -10.32 18.00
C LEU A 116 -2.76 -9.19 16.99
N LEU A 117 -3.35 -9.33 15.81
CA LEU A 117 -3.31 -8.29 14.78
C LEU A 117 -4.43 -7.28 15.02
N SER A 118 -4.07 -6.12 15.58
CA SER A 118 -4.98 -4.97 15.63
C SER A 118 -4.91 -4.18 14.33
N LEU A 119 -6.09 -3.83 13.81
CA LEU A 119 -6.26 -3.22 12.50
C LEU A 119 -6.98 -1.88 12.63
N ASP A 120 -6.46 -0.84 11.98
CA ASP A 120 -7.17 0.43 11.81
C ASP A 120 -8.36 0.24 10.85
N THR A 121 -9.52 -0.11 11.44
CA THR A 121 -10.77 -0.38 10.75
C THR A 121 -11.35 0.87 10.09
N VAL A 122 -11.08 2.07 10.64
CA VAL A 122 -11.51 3.35 10.08
C VAL A 122 -10.77 3.63 8.78
N ARG A 123 -9.44 3.54 8.80
CA ARG A 123 -8.59 3.67 7.61
C ARG A 123 -8.89 2.60 6.58
N ARG A 124 -9.03 1.32 6.98
CA ARG A 124 -9.37 0.21 6.06
C ARG A 124 -10.72 0.44 5.39
N THR A 125 -11.75 0.80 6.14
CA THR A 125 -13.09 1.10 5.61
C THR A 125 -13.04 2.24 4.59
N ALA A 126 -12.33 3.32 4.91
CA ALA A 126 -12.18 4.46 4.00
C ALA A 126 -11.48 4.06 2.68
N LEU A 127 -10.39 3.28 2.76
CA LEU A 127 -9.70 2.73 1.59
C LEU A 127 -10.61 1.79 0.76
N MET A 128 -11.37 0.90 1.41
CA MET A 128 -12.30 -0.01 0.73
C MET A 128 -13.40 0.76 -0.02
N ARG A 129 -14.02 1.77 0.59
CA ARG A 129 -15.01 2.63 -0.09
C ARG A 129 -14.40 3.34 -1.30
N ASN A 130 -13.21 3.93 -1.15
CA ASN A 130 -12.55 4.65 -2.23
C ASN A 130 -12.09 3.71 -3.36
N HIS A 131 -11.70 2.48 -3.05
CA HIS A 131 -11.41 1.44 -4.05
C HIS A 131 -12.67 1.02 -4.81
N THR A 132 -13.78 0.73 -4.12
CA THR A 132 -15.07 0.43 -4.76
C THR A 132 -15.54 1.60 -5.64
N GLY A 133 -15.44 2.84 -5.15
CA GLY A 133 -15.73 4.04 -5.91
C GLY A 133 -14.86 4.21 -7.16
N THR A 134 -13.61 3.72 -7.14
CA THR A 134 -12.73 3.69 -8.33
C THR A 134 -13.34 2.84 -9.43
N HIS A 135 -13.84 1.65 -9.10
CA HIS A 135 -14.44 0.72 -10.07
C HIS A 135 -15.78 1.24 -10.59
N VAL A 136 -16.63 1.77 -9.71
CA VAL A 136 -17.92 2.37 -10.10
C VAL A 136 -17.71 3.57 -11.03
N LEU A 137 -16.73 4.43 -10.74
CA LEU A 137 -16.38 5.57 -11.60
C LEU A 137 -15.81 5.12 -12.95
N ASN A 138 -14.89 4.15 -12.96
CA ASN A 138 -14.32 3.60 -14.20
C ASN A 138 -15.39 2.93 -15.08
N PHE A 139 -16.35 2.24 -14.48
CA PHE A 139 -17.51 1.69 -15.18
C PHE A 139 -18.37 2.82 -15.78
N ALA A 140 -18.80 3.79 -14.98
CA ALA A 140 -19.63 4.91 -15.44
C ALA A 140 -18.95 5.75 -16.54
N LEU A 141 -17.63 5.94 -16.49
CA LEU A 141 -16.88 6.64 -17.53
C LEU A 141 -16.87 5.87 -18.85
N ARG A 142 -16.84 4.53 -18.83
CA ARG A 142 -16.91 3.71 -20.06
C ARG A 142 -18.29 3.73 -20.70
N GLU A 143 -19.35 3.86 -19.91
CA GLU A 143 -20.73 3.98 -20.40
C GLU A 143 -21.05 5.39 -20.94
N LEU A 144 -20.45 6.45 -20.37
CA LEU A 144 -20.80 7.85 -20.67
C LEU A 144 -19.80 8.59 -21.56
N VAL A 145 -18.57 8.09 -21.72
CA VAL A 145 -17.48 8.80 -22.40
C VAL A 145 -16.78 7.89 -23.41
N ASP A 146 -16.96 8.22 -24.70
CA ASP A 146 -16.29 7.57 -25.84
C ASP A 146 -14.78 7.45 -25.62
N GLU A 147 -14.26 6.23 -25.83
CA GLU A 147 -12.84 5.90 -25.75
C GLU A 147 -12.16 6.35 -24.44
N SER A 148 -12.83 6.19 -23.30
CA SER A 148 -12.26 6.47 -21.99
C SER A 148 -11.27 5.38 -21.53
N GLU A 149 -10.03 5.78 -21.25
CA GLU A 149 -8.96 4.90 -20.78
C GLU A 149 -8.34 5.40 -19.46
N GLN A 150 -8.30 4.55 -18.45
CA GLN A 150 -7.58 4.82 -17.21
C GLN A 150 -6.06 4.92 -17.47
N LYS A 151 -5.43 5.97 -16.92
CA LYS A 151 -3.97 6.19 -16.92
C LYS A 151 -3.36 6.16 -15.51
N GLY A 152 -4.17 6.34 -14.47
CA GLY A 152 -3.71 6.29 -13.08
C GLY A 152 -4.85 6.23 -12.08
N SER A 153 -4.53 5.82 -10.85
CA SER A 153 -5.42 5.99 -9.70
C SER A 153 -4.60 6.12 -8.42
N LEU A 154 -5.10 6.91 -7.47
CA LEU A 154 -4.64 6.96 -6.10
C LEU A 154 -5.83 6.72 -5.17
N VAL A 155 -5.79 5.61 -4.44
CA VAL A 155 -6.73 5.31 -3.35
C VAL A 155 -6.04 5.64 -2.03
N ALA A 156 -6.46 6.73 -1.38
CA ALA A 156 -6.03 7.12 -0.04
C ALA A 156 -7.23 7.11 0.92
N PRO A 157 -7.05 7.14 2.25
CA PRO A 157 -8.17 7.12 3.19
C PRO A 157 -9.03 8.40 3.11
N ASP A 158 -8.39 9.54 2.84
CA ASP A 158 -8.98 10.87 2.75
C ASP A 158 -9.57 11.19 1.37
N ARG A 159 -9.09 10.54 0.30
CA ARG A 159 -9.44 10.88 -1.09
C ARG A 159 -9.22 9.76 -2.09
N LEU A 160 -9.97 9.84 -3.19
CA LEU A 160 -9.75 9.13 -4.43
C LEU A 160 -9.26 10.11 -5.51
N ARG A 161 -8.22 9.74 -6.25
CA ARG A 161 -7.88 10.35 -7.55
C ARG A 161 -8.00 9.30 -8.65
N PHE A 162 -8.62 9.66 -9.76
CA PHE A 162 -8.73 8.82 -10.95
C PHE A 162 -8.27 9.62 -12.17
N ASP A 163 -7.21 9.16 -12.81
CA ASP A 163 -6.61 9.84 -13.96
C ASP A 163 -6.98 9.05 -15.22
N PHE A 164 -7.61 9.69 -16.20
CA PHE A 164 -8.05 9.06 -17.44
C PHE A 164 -7.85 9.97 -18.64
N THR A 165 -7.76 9.38 -19.83
CA THR A 165 -7.88 10.06 -21.11
C THR A 165 -9.23 9.76 -21.74
N ALA A 166 -9.77 10.71 -22.48
CA ALA A 166 -10.96 10.53 -23.32
C ALA A 166 -10.76 11.28 -24.64
N LYS A 167 -11.33 10.77 -25.74
CA LYS A 167 -11.37 11.53 -26.98
C LYS A 167 -12.58 12.46 -26.98
N VAL A 168 -12.33 13.73 -26.72
CA VAL A 168 -13.34 14.77 -26.94
C VAL A 168 -13.55 14.91 -28.45
N LYS A 169 -14.74 14.53 -28.93
CA LYS A 169 -15.23 14.96 -30.25
C LYS A 169 -15.51 16.47 -30.15
N ILE A 170 -14.65 17.26 -30.76
CA ILE A 170 -14.85 18.70 -31.03
C ILE A 170 -15.52 18.81 -32.40
#